data_AF-A0A849C0W8-F1
#
_entry.id   AF-A0A849C0W8-F1
#
_cell.length_a   1.000
_cell.length_b   1.000
_cell.length_c   1.000
_cell.angle_alpha   90.00
_cell.angle_beta   90.00
_cell.angle_gamma   90.00
#
_symmetry.space_group_name_H-M   'P 1'
#
loop_
_entity.id
_entity.type
_entity.pdbx_description
1 polymer ?
#
loop_
_entity_poly.entity_id
_entity_poly.type
_entity_poly.pdbx_seq_one_letter_code
_entity_poly.pdbx_strand_id
1 'polypeptide(L)'
;MDTPGIATLTAVTPPRRDLDVTVLDMPLPAAGEGAHVGPLSEREHAQLSVCENSIDTLRQAFWAAGRALQIVRDGRLYRSEHTNFDDYVEQRWDMQRSYAHKLIRAWPLAARLHAQAPSINEGQIRELLTVAAEHGDDAAVTVYTTLAADNVKITASKLREAVALLPARFDESEVVERLRAWQRGELPQQSGRRPADPFTAMESRLAALTRRAVKESSGDPAAAREFAAKLRTLAERIEKQIS
;
A
#
# COMPACT_ATOMS: atom_id res chain seq x y z
N MET A 1 43.77 35.59 38.12
CA MET A 1 42.68 35.81 37.14
C MET A 1 43.32 35.70 35.77
N ASP A 2 43.18 34.56 35.13
CA ASP A 2 43.56 34.36 33.72
C ASP A 2 42.47 33.50 33.09
N THR A 3 41.82 34.07 32.07
CA THR A 3 40.76 33.47 31.25
C THR A 3 41.32 32.44 30.27
N PRO A 4 40.66 31.28 30.07
CA PRO A 4 41.05 30.35 29.01
C PRO A 4 40.53 30.84 27.64
N GLY A 5 41.44 30.85 26.65
CA GLY A 5 41.14 31.15 25.25
C GLY A 5 40.26 30.07 24.61
N ILE A 6 39.21 30.51 23.92
CA ILE A 6 38.26 29.67 23.21
C ILE A 6 38.93 29.13 21.94
N ALA A 7 39.03 27.80 21.82
CA ALA A 7 39.47 27.13 20.61
C ALA A 7 38.39 27.22 19.52
N THR A 8 38.71 27.89 18.41
CA THR A 8 37.85 27.99 17.23
C THR A 8 37.75 26.63 16.54
N LEU A 9 36.60 25.95 16.65
CA LEU A 9 36.29 24.77 15.84
C LEU A 9 36.14 25.20 14.37
N THR A 10 37.08 24.80 13.53
CA THR A 10 36.97 24.91 12.07
C THR A 10 35.85 23.96 11.61
N ALA A 11 34.73 24.52 11.16
CA ALA A 11 33.64 23.75 10.59
C ALA A 11 34.08 23.11 9.27
N VAL A 12 34.33 21.80 9.29
CA VAL A 12 34.44 20.98 8.09
C VAL A 12 33.08 20.99 7.40
N THR A 13 33.00 21.72 6.29
CA THR A 13 31.82 21.71 5.40
C THR A 13 31.76 20.33 4.74
N PRO A 14 30.68 19.54 4.89
CA PRO A 14 30.58 18.25 4.22
C PRO A 14 30.55 18.46 2.69
N PRO A 15 31.09 17.52 1.90
CA PRO A 15 31.08 17.63 0.45
C PRO A 15 29.64 17.73 -0.05
N ARG A 16 29.36 18.70 -0.91
CA ARG A 16 28.09 18.85 -1.62
C ARG A 16 27.82 17.54 -2.37
N ARG A 17 26.74 16.83 -2.00
CA ARG A 17 26.21 15.73 -2.80
C ARG A 17 25.79 16.31 -4.16
N ASP A 18 26.19 15.61 -5.22
CA ASP A 18 25.72 15.87 -6.58
C ASP A 18 24.19 16.02 -6.58
N LEU A 19 23.68 16.90 -7.43
CA LEU A 19 22.29 17.32 -7.49
C LEU A 19 21.38 16.13 -7.85
N ASP A 20 20.92 15.40 -6.83
CA ASP A 20 19.84 14.42 -6.93
C ASP A 20 18.58 15.18 -7.37
N VAL A 21 18.17 15.02 -8.62
CA VAL A 21 16.86 15.53 -9.08
C VAL A 21 15.78 14.83 -8.26
N THR A 22 15.10 15.58 -7.40
CA THR A 22 14.04 15.04 -6.54
C THR A 22 12.71 15.01 -7.31
N VAL A 23 11.83 14.05 -7.01
CA VAL A 23 10.48 14.01 -7.61
C VAL A 23 9.68 15.29 -7.33
N LEU A 24 9.99 16.00 -6.23
CA LEU A 24 9.34 17.27 -5.89
C LEU A 24 9.70 18.40 -6.85
N ASP A 25 10.87 18.33 -7.49
CA ASP A 25 11.35 19.33 -8.44
C ASP A 25 10.97 18.99 -9.89
N MET A 26 10.35 17.82 -10.13
CA MET A 26 9.88 17.42 -11.45
C MET A 26 8.57 18.14 -11.80
N PRO A 27 8.48 18.82 -12.95
CA PRO A 27 7.24 19.42 -13.39
C PRO A 27 6.21 18.34 -13.69
N LEU A 28 4.97 18.56 -13.24
CA LEU A 28 3.84 17.72 -13.64
C LEU A 28 3.63 17.84 -15.17
N PRO A 29 3.30 16.74 -15.86
CA PRO A 29 2.99 16.80 -17.29
C PRO A 29 1.78 17.72 -17.53
N ALA A 30 1.88 18.57 -18.55
CA ALA A 30 0.78 19.45 -18.92
C ALA A 30 -0.42 18.61 -19.40
N ALA A 31 -1.62 18.94 -18.90
CA ALA A 31 -2.83 18.23 -19.28
C ALA A 31 -3.09 18.38 -20.79
N GLY A 32 -2.81 17.33 -21.56
CA GLY A 32 -3.05 17.27 -23.02
C GLY A 32 -1.78 17.20 -23.89
N GLU A 33 -0.59 17.41 -23.34
CA GLU A 33 0.66 17.12 -24.03
C GLU A 33 1.14 15.73 -23.61
N GLY A 34 0.97 14.74 -24.48
CA GLY A 34 1.56 13.42 -24.28
C GLY A 34 0.60 12.25 -24.08
N ALA A 35 -0.45 12.16 -24.89
CA ALA A 35 -0.78 10.83 -25.43
C ALA A 35 0.35 10.42 -26.41
N HIS A 36 1.58 10.26 -25.90
CA HIS A 36 2.71 9.80 -26.70
C HIS A 36 2.49 8.31 -26.97
N VAL A 37 1.96 7.99 -28.16
CA VAL A 37 1.87 6.62 -28.64
C VAL A 37 3.24 6.25 -29.22
N GLY A 38 4.10 5.65 -28.38
CA GLY A 38 5.45 5.23 -28.76
C GLY A 38 6.26 4.68 -27.56
N PRO A 39 7.43 4.07 -27.79
CA PRO A 39 8.35 3.68 -26.72
C PRO A 39 8.88 4.92 -25.98
N LEU A 40 9.17 4.76 -24.68
CA LEU A 40 9.69 5.83 -23.83
C LEU A 40 11.06 6.31 -24.34
N SER A 41 11.27 7.61 -24.35
CA SER A 41 12.58 8.23 -24.57
C SER A 41 13.51 7.99 -23.37
N GLU A 42 14.82 8.17 -23.56
CA GLU A 42 15.81 8.06 -22.47
C GLU A 42 15.51 8.99 -21.29
N ARG A 43 14.99 10.19 -21.58
CA ARG A 43 14.56 11.16 -20.57
C ARG A 43 13.35 10.66 -19.78
N GLU A 44 12.36 10.10 -20.46
CA GLU A 44 11.17 9.53 -19.81
C GLU A 44 11.53 8.30 -18.97
N HIS A 45 12.47 7.46 -19.43
CA HIS A 45 13.01 6.36 -18.64
C HIS A 45 13.73 6.82 -17.37
N ALA A 46 14.52 7.89 -17.44
CA ALA A 46 15.16 8.47 -16.26
C ALA A 46 14.13 9.05 -15.27
N GLN A 47 13.11 9.76 -15.77
CA GLN A 47 12.01 10.28 -14.95
C GLN A 47 11.20 9.16 -14.29
N LEU A 48 10.86 8.11 -15.06
CA LEU A 48 10.17 6.93 -14.55
C LEU A 48 10.97 6.27 -13.41
N SER A 49 12.27 6.07 -13.61
CA SER A 49 13.15 5.44 -12.60
C SER A 49 13.18 6.25 -11.28
N VAL A 50 13.25 7.58 -11.35
CA VAL A 50 13.26 8.43 -10.15
C VAL A 50 11.90 8.45 -9.44
N CYS A 51 10.81 8.45 -10.21
CA CYS A 51 9.45 8.30 -9.68
C CYS A 51 9.25 6.94 -9.01
N GLU A 52 9.68 5.85 -9.65
CA GLU A 52 9.60 4.49 -9.12
C GLU A 52 10.42 4.34 -7.83
N ASN A 53 11.64 4.89 -7.79
CA ASN A 53 12.46 4.90 -6.56
C ASN A 53 11.79 5.64 -5.40
N SER A 54 11.11 6.76 -5.67
CA SER A 54 10.39 7.52 -4.64
C SER A 54 9.13 6.79 -4.17
N ILE A 55 8.43 6.12 -5.09
CA ILE A 55 7.29 5.25 -4.78
C ILE A 55 7.74 4.03 -3.96
N ASP A 56 8.88 3.44 -4.28
CA ASP A 56 9.45 2.32 -3.54
C ASP A 56 9.93 2.71 -2.15
N THR A 57 10.47 3.92 -1.98
CA THR A 57 10.83 4.46 -0.65
C THR A 57 9.61 4.54 0.27
N LEU A 58 8.45 4.97 -0.25
CA LEU A 58 7.19 4.98 0.50
C LEU A 58 6.72 3.55 0.84
N ARG A 59 6.97 2.56 -0.03
CA ARG A 59 6.64 1.15 0.24
C ARG A 59 7.50 0.53 1.34
N GLN A 60 8.78 0.91 1.42
CA GLN A 60 9.67 0.49 2.51
C GLN A 60 9.36 1.23 3.83
N ALA A 61 8.67 2.36 3.77
CA ALA A 61 8.44 3.20 4.94
C ALA A 61 7.61 2.51 6.04
N PHE A 62 6.69 1.58 5.72
CA PHE A 62 5.77 1.04 6.72
C PHE A 62 6.44 0.07 7.72
N TRP A 63 7.34 -0.83 7.29
CA TRP A 63 8.03 -1.71 8.24
C TRP A 63 9.07 -0.95 9.05
N ALA A 64 9.65 0.09 8.48
CA ALA A 64 10.64 0.92 9.16
C ALA A 64 9.92 1.73 10.25
N ALA A 65 8.73 2.26 9.92
CA ALA A 65 7.81 2.85 10.88
C ALA A 65 7.39 1.84 11.95
N GLY A 66 6.98 0.62 11.59
CA GLY A 66 6.60 -0.42 12.55
C GLY A 66 7.74 -0.78 13.52
N ARG A 67 8.96 -0.94 13.02
CA ARG A 67 10.16 -1.18 13.83
C ARG A 67 10.49 0.00 14.73
N ALA A 68 10.41 1.23 14.21
CA ALA A 68 10.65 2.45 14.99
C ALA A 68 9.61 2.62 16.11
N LEU A 69 8.33 2.38 15.80
CA LEU A 69 7.24 2.38 16.77
C LEU A 69 7.48 1.35 17.87
N GLN A 70 7.95 0.15 17.53
CA GLN A 70 8.31 -0.86 18.52
C GLN A 70 9.48 -0.39 19.41
N ILE A 71 10.55 0.15 18.83
CA ILE A 71 11.70 0.67 19.59
C ILE A 71 11.25 1.77 20.56
N VAL A 72 10.41 2.70 20.11
CA VAL A 72 9.86 3.77 20.94
C VAL A 72 8.99 3.21 22.06
N ARG A 73 8.12 2.24 21.77
CA ARG A 73 7.22 1.61 22.74
C ARG A 73 8.00 0.85 23.81
N ASP A 74 8.84 -0.08 23.38
CA ASP A 74 9.54 -1.03 24.25
C ASP A 74 10.64 -0.32 25.05
N GLY A 75 11.31 0.67 24.46
CA GLY A 75 12.28 1.54 25.13
C GLY A 75 11.65 2.67 25.96
N ARG A 76 10.32 2.80 25.94
CA ARG A 76 9.56 3.90 26.57
C ARG A 76 10.13 5.29 26.24
N LEU A 77 10.56 5.49 24.99
CA LEU A 77 11.22 6.74 24.55
C LEU A 77 10.28 7.95 24.54
N TYR A 78 8.98 7.71 24.70
CA TYR A 78 7.93 8.74 24.82
C TYR A 78 7.81 9.33 26.25
N ARG A 79 8.44 8.74 27.26
CA ARG A 79 8.19 9.01 28.69
C ARG A 79 8.51 10.42 29.18
N SER A 80 9.24 11.22 28.40
CA SER A 80 9.56 12.62 28.76
C SER A 80 8.36 13.54 28.60
N GLU A 81 7.45 13.23 27.67
CA GLU A 81 6.35 14.10 27.27
C GLU A 81 4.98 13.42 27.39
N HIS A 82 4.93 12.09 27.36
CA HIS A 82 3.67 11.33 27.34
C HIS A 82 3.67 10.21 28.38
N THR A 83 2.52 9.99 28.99
CA THR A 83 2.33 8.98 30.05
C THR A 83 2.38 7.55 29.52
N ASN A 84 1.84 7.33 28.32
CA ASN A 84 1.80 6.02 27.66
C ASN A 84 2.06 6.15 26.16
N PHE A 85 2.35 5.00 25.53
CA PHE A 85 2.66 4.93 24.11
C PHE A 85 1.50 5.33 23.21
N ASP A 86 0.27 4.99 23.59
CA ASP A 86 -0.93 5.22 22.80
C ASP A 86 -1.22 6.73 22.65
N ASP A 87 -1.08 7.48 23.75
CA ASP A 87 -1.21 8.95 23.74
C ASP A 87 -0.08 9.58 22.92
N TYR A 88 1.14 9.03 22.99
CA TYR A 88 2.25 9.48 22.16
C TYR A 88 1.97 9.34 20.67
N VAL A 89 1.48 8.19 20.21
CA VAL A 89 1.22 8.00 18.78
C VAL A 89 0.06 8.85 18.26
N GLU A 90 -0.98 9.07 19.08
CA GLU A 90 -2.09 9.94 18.69
C GLU A 90 -1.69 11.41 18.67
N GLN A 91 -1.06 11.91 19.74
CA GLN A 91 -0.79 13.34 19.88
C GLN A 91 0.38 13.80 19.03
N ARG A 92 1.45 12.99 18.90
CA ARG A 92 2.66 13.39 18.17
C ARG A 92 2.58 13.16 16.67
N TRP A 93 1.84 12.13 16.26
CA TRP A 93 1.83 11.62 14.89
C TRP A 93 0.45 11.60 14.23
N ASP A 94 -0.62 12.02 14.92
CA ASP A 94 -2.01 11.93 14.46
C ASP A 94 -2.38 10.52 13.97
N MET A 95 -1.79 9.50 14.62
CA MET A 95 -1.89 8.11 14.21
C MET A 95 -2.84 7.36 15.14
N GLN A 96 -3.85 6.70 14.56
CA GLN A 96 -4.73 5.81 15.34
C GLN A 96 -3.91 4.74 16.08
N ARG A 97 -4.15 4.58 17.38
CA ARG A 97 -3.52 3.53 18.24
C ARG A 97 -3.54 2.16 17.57
N SER A 98 -4.70 1.79 17.05
CA SER A 98 -4.90 0.48 16.40
C SER A 98 -4.01 0.28 15.17
N TYR A 99 -3.71 1.35 14.42
CA TYR A 99 -2.82 1.31 13.27
C TYR A 99 -1.36 1.21 13.69
N ALA A 100 -0.92 1.98 14.70
CA ALA A 100 0.42 1.87 15.26
C ALA A 100 0.73 0.43 15.72
N HIS A 101 -0.18 -0.18 16.49
CA HIS A 101 -0.02 -1.57 16.94
C HIS A 101 -0.07 -2.58 15.78
N LYS A 102 -0.84 -2.32 14.71
CA LYS A 102 -0.81 -3.16 13.49
C LYS A 102 0.56 -3.10 12.82
N LEU A 103 1.15 -1.91 12.65
CA LEU A 103 2.49 -1.76 12.08
C LEU A 103 3.56 -2.47 12.92
N ILE A 104 3.46 -2.38 14.26
CA ILE A 104 4.36 -3.10 15.16
C ILE A 104 4.25 -4.63 14.97
N ARG A 105 3.05 -5.17 14.81
CA ARG A 105 2.87 -6.61 14.54
C ARG A 105 3.32 -7.02 13.14
N ALA A 106 3.19 -6.13 12.16
CA ALA A 106 3.46 -6.42 10.76
C ALA A 106 4.95 -6.41 10.40
N TRP A 107 5.73 -5.51 10.99
CA TRP A 107 7.10 -5.28 10.52
C TRP A 107 8.06 -6.48 10.60
N PRO A 108 8.00 -7.42 11.58
CA PRO A 108 8.96 -8.52 11.65
C PRO A 108 8.86 -9.44 10.42
N LEU A 109 7.64 -9.90 10.12
CA LEU A 109 7.36 -10.72 8.95
C LEU A 109 7.68 -9.96 7.65
N ALA A 110 7.34 -8.68 7.63
CA ALA A 110 7.59 -7.84 6.47
C ALA A 110 9.10 -7.69 6.19
N ALA A 111 9.91 -7.42 7.23
CA ALA A 111 11.36 -7.32 7.11
C ALA A 111 11.98 -8.63 6.61
N ARG A 112 11.45 -9.77 7.07
CA ARG A 112 11.87 -11.11 6.62
C ARG A 112 11.53 -11.37 5.14
N LEU A 113 10.34 -10.94 4.70
CA LEU A 113 9.90 -11.09 3.32
C LEU A 113 10.57 -10.09 2.38
N HIS A 114 11.08 -8.94 2.85
CA HIS A 114 11.64 -7.90 2.00
C HIS A 114 12.68 -8.41 1.00
N ALA A 115 13.62 -9.24 1.46
CA ALA A 115 14.70 -9.75 0.62
C ALA A 115 14.20 -10.60 -0.56
N GLN A 116 13.05 -11.26 -0.40
CA GLN A 116 12.45 -12.15 -1.39
C GLN A 116 11.31 -11.45 -2.15
N ALA A 117 10.74 -10.40 -1.56
CA ALA A 117 9.56 -9.70 -2.02
C ALA A 117 9.70 -8.18 -1.82
N PRO A 118 10.55 -7.49 -2.59
CA PRO A 118 10.82 -6.06 -2.37
C PRO A 118 9.58 -5.17 -2.48
N SER A 119 8.59 -5.61 -3.25
CA SER A 119 7.36 -4.88 -3.55
C SER A 119 6.18 -5.24 -2.65
N ILE A 120 6.39 -6.07 -1.62
CA ILE A 120 5.32 -6.49 -0.69
C ILE A 120 4.82 -5.29 0.13
N ASN A 121 3.50 -5.15 0.25
CA ASN A 121 2.86 -4.06 0.98
C ASN A 121 2.20 -4.54 2.28
N GLU A 122 1.87 -3.59 3.16
CA GLU A 122 1.22 -3.85 4.46
C GLU A 122 -0.06 -4.69 4.32
N GLY A 123 -0.87 -4.40 3.31
CA GLY A 123 -2.12 -5.11 3.06
C GLY A 123 -1.89 -6.60 2.77
N GLN A 124 -0.83 -6.97 2.06
CA GLN A 124 -0.43 -8.35 1.80
C GLN A 124 0.16 -9.02 3.05
N ILE A 125 1.06 -8.33 3.76
CA ILE A 125 1.63 -8.82 5.02
C ILE A 125 0.53 -9.17 6.00
N ARG A 126 -0.49 -8.32 6.12
CA ARG A 126 -1.61 -8.52 7.04
C ARG A 126 -2.37 -9.82 6.80
N GLU A 127 -2.50 -10.27 5.55
CA GLU A 127 -3.16 -11.55 5.24
C GLU A 127 -2.27 -12.75 5.63
N LEU A 128 -0.95 -12.58 5.66
CA LEU A 128 0.01 -13.59 6.08
C LEU A 128 0.23 -13.64 7.60
N LEU A 129 -0.16 -12.60 8.35
CA LEU A 129 0.04 -12.54 9.80
C LEU A 129 -0.68 -13.67 10.55
N THR A 130 -1.83 -14.12 10.08
CA THR A 130 -2.53 -15.27 10.68
C THR A 130 -1.71 -16.55 10.53
N VAL A 131 -1.16 -16.79 9.33
CA VAL A 131 -0.27 -17.94 9.08
C VAL A 131 0.98 -17.86 9.95
N ALA A 132 1.59 -16.68 10.04
CA ALA A 132 2.76 -16.48 10.90
C ALA A 132 2.45 -16.72 12.38
N ALA A 133 1.27 -16.31 12.86
CA ALA A 133 0.85 -16.52 14.24
C ALA A 133 0.55 -18.01 14.55
N GLU A 134 -0.04 -18.73 13.60
CA GLU A 134 -0.46 -20.13 13.80
C GLU A 134 0.65 -21.15 13.50
N HIS A 135 1.52 -20.84 12.54
CA HIS A 135 2.48 -21.78 11.95
C HIS A 135 3.92 -21.24 11.87
N GLY A 136 4.16 -20.00 12.29
CA GLY A 136 5.47 -19.36 12.27
C GLY A 136 5.78 -18.60 10.99
N ASP A 137 6.78 -17.72 11.06
CA ASP A 137 7.17 -16.85 9.95
C ASP A 137 7.65 -17.63 8.70
N ASP A 138 8.30 -18.78 8.90
CA ASP A 138 8.73 -19.68 7.82
C ASP A 138 7.53 -20.15 6.97
N ALA A 139 6.44 -20.53 7.62
CA ALA A 139 5.21 -20.94 6.94
C ALA A 139 4.62 -19.80 6.10
N ALA A 140 4.57 -18.59 6.66
CA ALA A 140 4.09 -17.41 5.93
C ALA A 140 4.98 -17.07 4.72
N VAL A 141 6.31 -17.23 4.85
CA VAL A 141 7.25 -17.08 3.75
C VAL A 141 6.99 -18.12 2.65
N THR A 142 6.85 -19.39 3.01
CA THR A 142 6.57 -20.46 2.04
C THR A 142 5.26 -20.24 1.29
N VAL A 143 4.20 -19.80 1.96
CA VAL A 143 2.92 -19.45 1.30
C VAL A 143 3.14 -18.35 0.26
N TYR A 144 3.85 -17.27 0.62
CA TYR A 144 4.09 -16.16 -0.29
C TYR A 144 4.95 -16.59 -1.49
N THR A 145 6.09 -17.24 -1.26
CA THR A 145 7.04 -17.60 -2.32
C THR A 145 6.46 -18.62 -3.29
N THR A 146 5.64 -19.55 -2.80
CA THR A 146 4.90 -20.49 -3.66
C THR A 146 3.98 -19.76 -4.64
N LEU A 147 3.27 -18.74 -4.16
CA LEU A 147 2.38 -17.95 -5.00
C LEU A 147 3.13 -17.00 -5.94
N ALA A 148 4.34 -16.59 -5.58
CA ALA A 148 5.16 -15.65 -6.34
C ALA A 148 5.86 -16.31 -7.54
N ALA A 149 6.05 -17.63 -7.50
CA ALA A 149 6.76 -18.40 -8.53
C ALA A 149 6.17 -18.25 -9.95
N ASP A 150 4.87 -17.99 -10.08
CA ASP A 150 4.20 -17.87 -11.39
C ASP A 150 4.28 -16.47 -12.01
N ASN A 151 5.04 -15.54 -11.42
CA ASN A 151 5.20 -14.16 -11.88
C ASN A 151 3.87 -13.37 -12.02
N VAL A 152 2.80 -13.85 -11.37
CA VAL A 152 1.50 -13.19 -11.31
C VAL A 152 1.51 -12.17 -10.17
N LYS A 153 0.96 -10.98 -10.41
CA LYS A 153 0.76 -9.97 -9.36
C LYS A 153 -0.05 -10.55 -8.20
N ILE A 154 0.60 -10.78 -7.07
CA ILE A 154 -0.06 -11.23 -5.85
C ILE A 154 -0.85 -10.05 -5.27
N THR A 155 -2.15 -10.22 -5.03
CA THR A 155 -2.97 -9.22 -4.32
C THR A 155 -3.29 -9.72 -2.92
N ALA A 156 -3.72 -8.81 -2.02
CA ALA A 156 -4.19 -9.21 -0.70
C ALA A 156 -5.40 -10.17 -0.78
N SER A 157 -6.29 -10.02 -1.78
CA SER A 157 -7.40 -10.98 -1.97
C SER A 157 -6.87 -12.37 -2.32
N LYS A 158 -5.92 -12.45 -3.24
CA LYS A 158 -5.32 -13.73 -3.66
C LYS A 158 -4.63 -14.43 -2.48
N LEU A 159 -3.93 -13.66 -1.63
CA LEU A 159 -3.33 -14.20 -0.41
C LEU A 159 -4.39 -14.72 0.56
N ARG A 160 -5.47 -13.96 0.78
CA ARG A 160 -6.56 -14.40 1.65
C ARG A 160 -7.19 -15.71 1.18
N GLU A 161 -7.45 -15.82 -0.12
CA GLU A 161 -8.00 -17.03 -0.73
C GLU A 161 -7.03 -18.22 -0.57
N ALA A 162 -5.74 -18.01 -0.80
CA ALA A 162 -4.72 -19.04 -0.60
C ALA A 162 -4.61 -19.47 0.87
N VAL A 163 -4.62 -18.52 1.80
CA VAL A 163 -4.58 -18.79 3.26
C VAL A 163 -5.79 -19.61 3.69
N ALA A 164 -6.96 -19.37 3.12
CA ALA A 164 -8.18 -20.14 3.40
C ALA A 164 -8.14 -21.61 2.90
N LEU A 165 -7.16 -21.96 2.06
CA LEU A 165 -6.95 -23.33 1.56
C LEU A 165 -5.92 -24.11 2.39
N LEU A 166 -5.28 -23.48 3.36
CA LEU A 166 -4.23 -24.13 4.13
C LEU A 166 -4.82 -25.25 5.02
N PRO A 167 -4.15 -26.41 5.11
CA PRO A 167 -4.53 -27.46 6.05
C PRO A 167 -4.42 -26.98 7.50
N ALA A 168 -5.20 -27.58 8.39
CA ALA A 168 -5.14 -27.28 9.83
C ALA A 168 -3.77 -27.59 10.47
N ARG A 169 -3.02 -28.54 9.89
CA ARG A 169 -1.62 -28.79 10.22
C ARG A 169 -0.77 -28.30 9.06
N PHE A 170 0.19 -27.46 9.36
CA PHE A 170 1.11 -26.96 8.35
C PHE A 170 2.18 -28.01 8.05
N ASP A 171 2.00 -28.73 6.95
CA ASP A 171 3.06 -29.50 6.30
C ASP A 171 3.49 -28.75 5.04
N GLU A 172 4.78 -28.43 4.96
CA GLU A 172 5.31 -27.58 3.89
C GLU A 172 5.08 -28.20 2.50
N SER A 173 5.28 -29.51 2.35
CA SER A 173 5.13 -30.19 1.06
C SER A 173 3.65 -30.24 0.63
N GLU A 174 2.76 -30.56 1.57
CA GLU A 174 1.32 -30.55 1.32
C GLU A 174 0.82 -29.15 0.94
N VAL A 175 1.27 -28.12 1.66
CA VAL A 175 0.90 -26.72 1.41
C VAL A 175 1.37 -26.29 0.01
N VAL A 176 2.64 -26.54 -0.32
CA VAL A 176 3.20 -26.18 -1.62
C VAL A 176 2.43 -26.87 -2.75
N GLU A 177 2.17 -28.17 -2.64
CA GLU A 177 1.44 -28.92 -3.67
C GLU A 177 0.00 -28.41 -3.80
N ARG A 178 -0.68 -28.17 -2.67
CA ARG A 178 -2.06 -27.65 -2.65
C ARG A 178 -2.15 -26.26 -3.28
N LEU A 179 -1.25 -25.35 -2.93
CA LEU A 179 -1.24 -24.00 -3.50
C LEU A 179 -0.95 -24.01 -5.01
N ARG A 180 -0.03 -24.85 -5.47
CA ARG A 180 0.25 -25.03 -6.90
C ARG A 180 -0.93 -25.63 -7.65
N ALA A 181 -1.57 -26.65 -7.10
CA ALA A 181 -2.80 -27.22 -7.67
C ALA A 181 -3.90 -26.16 -7.80
N TRP A 182 -4.04 -25.29 -6.78
CA TRP A 182 -4.97 -24.15 -6.84
C TRP A 182 -4.61 -23.14 -7.93
N GLN A 183 -3.32 -22.80 -8.09
CA GLN A 183 -2.85 -21.91 -9.16
C GLN A 183 -3.12 -22.49 -10.57
N ARG A 184 -3.04 -23.82 -10.72
CA ARG A 184 -3.39 -24.54 -11.96
C ARG A 184 -4.91 -24.67 -12.18
N GLY A 185 -5.73 -24.28 -11.20
CA GLY A 185 -7.20 -24.39 -11.26
C GLY A 185 -7.74 -25.79 -10.95
N GLU A 186 -6.92 -26.68 -10.38
CA GLU A 186 -7.29 -28.05 -10.02
C GLU A 186 -8.09 -28.12 -8.72
N LEU A 187 -8.04 -27.06 -7.91
CA LEU A 187 -8.83 -26.92 -6.70
C LEU A 187 -9.92 -25.86 -6.88
N PRO A 188 -11.12 -26.06 -6.29
CA PRO A 188 -12.17 -25.06 -6.33
C PRO A 188 -11.64 -23.74 -5.77
N GLN A 189 -11.66 -22.69 -6.58
CA GLN A 189 -11.52 -21.34 -6.06
C GLN A 189 -12.69 -21.13 -5.11
N GLN A 190 -12.41 -20.93 -3.81
CA GLN A 190 -13.41 -20.52 -2.85
C GLN A 190 -13.98 -19.17 -3.30
N SER A 191 -14.97 -19.24 -4.16
CA SER A 191 -15.72 -18.12 -4.69
C SER A 191 -16.74 -17.71 -3.64
N GLY A 192 -16.23 -17.25 -2.48
CA GLY A 192 -17.02 -16.52 -1.49
C GLY A 192 -17.44 -15.13 -1.99
N ARG A 193 -17.02 -14.75 -3.19
CA ARG A 193 -17.60 -13.66 -3.96
C ARG A 193 -17.61 -14.10 -5.41
N ARG A 194 -18.80 -14.36 -5.97
CA ARG A 194 -19.04 -14.24 -7.41
C ARG A 194 -18.26 -12.98 -7.85
N PRO A 195 -17.41 -13.01 -8.91
CA PRO A 195 -16.71 -11.80 -9.36
C PRO A 195 -17.76 -10.72 -9.37
N ALA A 196 -17.58 -9.68 -8.53
CA ALA A 196 -18.61 -8.71 -8.27
C ALA A 196 -19.11 -8.30 -9.64
N ASP A 197 -20.39 -8.60 -9.90
CA ASP A 197 -20.97 -8.36 -11.21
C ASP A 197 -20.49 -6.95 -11.61
N PRO A 198 -19.79 -6.79 -12.74
CA PRO A 198 -19.17 -5.52 -13.09
C PRO A 198 -20.18 -4.37 -12.95
N PHE A 199 -21.46 -4.66 -13.19
CA PHE A 199 -22.58 -3.75 -12.95
C PHE A 199 -22.78 -3.41 -11.47
N THR A 200 -22.72 -4.35 -10.52
CA THR A 200 -22.77 -4.07 -9.07
C THR A 200 -21.66 -3.12 -8.60
N ALA A 201 -20.44 -3.28 -9.12
CA ALA A 201 -19.32 -2.39 -8.79
C ALA A 201 -19.50 -0.99 -9.42
N MET A 202 -20.05 -0.92 -10.63
CA MET A 202 -20.40 0.33 -11.30
C MET A 202 -21.56 1.06 -10.58
N GLU A 203 -22.60 0.34 -10.18
CA GLU A 203 -23.73 0.86 -9.38
C GLU A 203 -23.27 1.43 -8.05
N SER A 204 -22.38 0.73 -7.34
CA SER A 204 -21.85 1.21 -6.06
C SER A 204 -21.08 2.53 -6.21
N ARG A 205 -20.31 2.68 -7.29
CA ARG A 205 -19.60 3.93 -7.62
C ARG A 205 -20.57 5.03 -8.02
N LEU A 206 -21.58 4.71 -8.82
CA LEU A 206 -22.62 5.67 -9.21
C LEU A 206 -23.41 6.16 -7.99
N ALA A 207 -23.77 5.27 -7.07
CA ALA A 207 -24.44 5.62 -5.82
C ALA A 207 -23.56 6.53 -4.93
N ALA A 208 -22.25 6.29 -4.88
CA ALA A 208 -21.32 7.16 -4.17
C ALA A 208 -21.20 8.54 -4.81
N LEU A 209 -21.14 8.61 -6.15
CA LEU A 209 -21.14 9.87 -6.90
C LEU A 209 -22.43 10.65 -6.69
N THR A 210 -23.59 10.00 -6.71
CA THR A 210 -24.88 10.65 -6.44
C THR A 210 -24.94 11.22 -5.02
N ARG A 211 -24.50 10.47 -4.00
CA ARG A 211 -24.42 10.98 -2.62
C ARG A 211 -23.50 12.19 -2.51
N ARG A 212 -22.36 12.17 -3.21
CA ARG A 212 -21.42 13.29 -3.24
C ARG A 212 -22.01 14.51 -3.94
N ALA A 213 -22.63 14.34 -5.11
CA ALA A 213 -23.29 15.42 -5.83
C ALA A 213 -24.40 16.07 -4.99
N VAL A 214 -25.20 15.28 -4.27
CA VAL A 214 -26.21 15.80 -3.34
C VAL A 214 -25.57 16.57 -2.19
N LYS A 215 -24.47 16.06 -1.61
CA LYS A 215 -23.74 16.74 -0.52
C LYS A 215 -23.11 18.06 -0.97
N GLU A 216 -22.53 18.10 -2.17
CA GLU A 216 -21.92 19.32 -2.72
C GLU A 216 -22.98 20.32 -3.23
N SER A 217 -24.22 19.89 -3.48
CA SER A 217 -25.32 20.73 -3.97
C SER A 217 -25.96 21.65 -2.92
N SER A 218 -25.53 21.60 -1.67
CA SER A 218 -26.09 22.46 -0.60
C SER A 218 -25.99 23.96 -0.90
N GLY A 219 -25.13 24.38 -1.84
CA GLY A 219 -25.04 25.76 -2.34
C GLY A 219 -25.65 26.02 -3.74
N ASP A 220 -25.94 24.97 -4.53
CA ASP A 220 -26.51 25.12 -5.89
C ASP A 220 -27.33 23.86 -6.30
N PRO A 221 -28.65 23.89 -6.04
CA PRO A 221 -29.55 22.81 -6.46
C PRO A 221 -29.76 22.72 -7.97
N ALA A 222 -29.44 23.76 -8.76
CA ALA A 222 -29.60 23.73 -10.21
C ALA A 222 -28.51 22.85 -10.85
N ALA A 223 -27.26 22.99 -10.40
CA ALA A 223 -26.15 22.15 -10.85
C ALA A 223 -26.37 20.65 -10.60
N ALA A 224 -26.98 20.28 -9.46
CA ALA A 224 -27.33 18.89 -9.17
C ALA A 224 -28.41 18.33 -10.10
N ARG A 225 -29.41 19.15 -10.47
CA ARG A 225 -30.44 18.76 -11.44
C ARG A 225 -29.84 18.56 -12.83
N GLU A 226 -28.90 19.42 -13.24
CA GLU A 226 -28.20 19.29 -14.51
C GLU A 226 -27.34 18.02 -14.56
N PHE A 227 -26.61 17.72 -13.49
CA PHE A 227 -25.85 16.46 -13.37
C PHE A 227 -26.77 15.23 -13.47
N ALA A 228 -27.91 15.24 -12.78
CA ALA A 228 -28.90 14.16 -12.88
C ALA A 228 -29.48 14.02 -14.29
N ALA A 229 -29.71 15.11 -15.01
CA ALA A 229 -30.15 15.08 -16.41
C ALA A 229 -29.08 14.43 -17.31
N LYS A 230 -27.81 14.78 -17.15
CA LYS A 230 -26.69 14.17 -17.90
C LYS A 230 -26.57 12.67 -17.64
N LEU A 231 -26.79 12.21 -16.40
CA LEU A 231 -26.80 10.77 -16.08
C LEU A 231 -27.93 10.02 -16.82
N ARG A 232 -29.13 10.61 -16.93
CA ARG A 232 -30.24 10.00 -17.71
C ARG A 232 -29.88 9.88 -19.19
N THR A 233 -29.31 10.93 -19.79
CA THR A 233 -28.85 10.88 -21.19
C THR A 233 -27.78 9.82 -21.42
N LEU A 234 -26.86 9.62 -20.48
CA LEU A 234 -25.86 8.54 -20.56
C LEU A 234 -26.52 7.16 -20.48
N ALA A 235 -27.52 6.97 -19.61
CA ALA A 235 -28.26 5.72 -19.52
C ALA A 235 -28.99 5.39 -20.84
N GLU A 236 -29.70 6.36 -21.42
CA GLU A 236 -30.38 6.21 -22.72
C GLU A 236 -29.39 5.87 -23.85
N ARG A 237 -28.18 6.43 -23.82
CA ARG A 237 -27.14 6.11 -24.81
C ARG A 237 -26.64 4.68 -24.66
N ILE A 238 -26.49 4.19 -23.43
CA ILE A 238 -26.12 2.79 -23.17
C ILE A 238 -27.20 1.86 -23.74
N GLU A 239 -28.48 2.12 -23.43
CA GLU A 239 -29.62 1.32 -23.93
C GLU A 239 -29.67 1.26 -25.47
N LYS A 240 -29.42 2.39 -26.14
CA LYS A 240 -29.36 2.44 -27.62
C LYS A 240 -28.19 1.69 -28.23
N GLN A 241 -27.09 1.49 -27.50
CA GLN A 241 -25.90 0.79 -28.01
C GLN A 241 -25.95 -0.72 -27.81
N ILE A 242 -26.87 -1.21 -26.97
CA ILE A 242 -27.05 -2.63 -26.67
C ILE A 242 -28.35 -3.21 -27.25
N SER A 243 -29.23 -2.37 -27.79
CA SER A 243 -30.42 -2.75 -28.56
C SER A 243 -30.11 -2.86 -30.05
#